data_AF-A0A1B6F8Y8-F1
#
_entry.id   AF-A0A1B6F8Y8-F1
#
_cell.length_a   1.000
_cell.length_b   1.000
_cell.length_c   1.000
_cell.angle_alpha   90.00
_cell.angle_beta   90.00
_cell.angle_gamma   90.00
#
_symmetry.space_group_name_H-M   'P 1'
#
loop_
_entity.id
_entity.type
_entity.pdbx_description
1 polymer ?
#
loop_
_entity_poly.entity_id
_entity_poly.type
_entity_poly.pdbx_seq_one_letter_code
_entity_poly.pdbx_strand_id
1 'polypeptide(L)'
;HQNTVRYHRCYNYSPLAREAACLQFKNRIYSKDADINEALKRQWMSFAAQFRSYIKENILGALGTENRSPSTAAQCVAYVAAIELPNNEWPELIDTLVKNVIDSSSSHQLKEASLDAIGYLCREIDAEVLAVKSNAILTALVNGMRAEEPNKSIRLAAAKALSDSLEFTKANFDKENERHYIMQV
;
A
#
# COMPACT_ATOMS: atom_id res chain seq x y z
N HIS A 1 -3.06 -20.75 15.63
CA HIS A 1 -4.52 -20.77 15.41
C HIS A 1 -5.24 -19.43 15.66
N GLN A 2 -4.62 -18.36 16.18
CA GLN A 2 -5.30 -17.06 16.39
C GLN A 2 -5.34 -16.15 15.14
N ASN A 3 -4.46 -16.35 14.15
CA ASN A 3 -4.43 -15.51 12.95
C ASN A 3 -5.55 -15.81 11.94
N THR A 4 -6.08 -17.03 11.93
CA THR A 4 -7.13 -17.44 10.96
C THR A 4 -8.50 -16.81 11.27
N VAL A 5 -8.76 -16.48 12.55
CA VAL A 5 -10.07 -15.95 13.00
C VAL A 5 -10.27 -14.48 12.62
N ARG A 6 -9.19 -13.70 12.42
CA ARG A 6 -9.29 -12.28 12.07
C ARG A 6 -9.64 -12.05 10.60
N TYR A 7 -9.08 -12.84 9.69
CA TYR A 7 -9.41 -12.80 8.25
C TYR A 7 -10.89 -13.12 7.95
N HIS A 8 -11.58 -13.82 8.85
CA HIS A 8 -12.99 -14.18 8.68
C HIS A 8 -13.99 -13.04 8.96
N ARG A 9 -13.58 -11.92 9.57
CA ARG A 9 -14.54 -10.86 9.90
C ARG A 9 -14.94 -10.01 8.69
N CYS A 10 -14.02 -9.71 7.77
CA CYS A 10 -14.33 -8.88 6.60
C CYS A 10 -15.05 -9.63 5.48
N TYR A 11 -14.96 -10.97 5.44
CA TYR A 11 -15.60 -11.78 4.39
C TYR A 11 -17.14 -11.85 4.51
N ASN A 12 -17.67 -11.66 5.73
CA ASN A 12 -19.10 -11.84 6.03
C ASN A 12 -19.95 -10.57 5.88
N TYR A 13 -19.34 -9.41 5.62
CA TYR A 13 -20.06 -8.15 5.41
C TYR A 13 -20.29 -7.89 3.92
N SER A 14 -21.42 -7.28 3.59
CA SER A 14 -21.73 -6.93 2.19
C SER A 14 -20.64 -5.99 1.62
N PRO A 15 -20.33 -6.09 0.32
CA PRO A 15 -19.36 -5.19 -0.33
C PRO A 15 -19.68 -3.70 -0.09
N LEU A 16 -20.97 -3.35 -0.08
CA LEU A 16 -21.45 -1.99 0.19
C LEU A 16 -21.14 -1.53 1.63
N ALA A 17 -21.29 -2.40 2.63
CA ALA A 17 -20.97 -2.06 4.02
C ALA A 17 -19.46 -1.82 4.19
N ARG A 18 -18.63 -2.61 3.50
CA ARG A 18 -17.17 -2.46 3.50
C ARG A 18 -16.74 -1.16 2.82
N GLU A 19 -17.34 -0.83 1.68
CA GLU A 19 -17.08 0.42 0.96
C GLU A 19 -17.49 1.63 1.78
N ALA A 20 -18.69 1.61 2.38
CA ALA A 20 -19.16 2.67 3.25
C ALA A 20 -18.22 2.85 4.46
N ALA A 21 -17.77 1.76 5.09
CA ALA A 21 -16.82 1.82 6.20
C ALA A 21 -15.48 2.44 5.77
N CYS A 22 -14.93 2.03 4.62
CA CYS A 22 -13.68 2.60 4.11
C CYS A 22 -13.82 4.07 3.74
N LEU A 23 -14.95 4.47 3.16
CA LEU A 23 -15.24 5.87 2.83
C LEU A 23 -15.35 6.74 4.09
N GLN A 24 -16.06 6.25 5.11
CA GLN A 24 -16.16 6.93 6.40
C GLN A 24 -14.80 7.04 7.08
N PHE A 25 -14.00 5.97 7.03
CA PHE A 25 -12.64 5.99 7.54
C PHE A 25 -11.77 7.01 6.80
N LYS A 26 -11.81 7.03 5.46
CA LYS A 26 -11.09 8.02 4.65
C LYS A 26 -11.42 9.45 5.06
N ASN A 27 -12.72 9.76 5.20
CA ASN A 27 -13.17 11.10 5.61
C ASN A 27 -12.72 11.50 7.02
N ARG A 28 -12.25 10.55 7.83
CA ARG A 28 -11.72 10.78 9.18
C ARG A 28 -10.19 10.83 9.24
N ILE A 29 -9.50 10.61 8.13
CA ILE A 29 -8.03 10.58 8.11
C ILE A 29 -7.40 11.41 6.99
N TYR A 30 -8.18 11.79 5.98
CA TYR A 30 -7.70 12.56 4.85
C TYR A 30 -8.72 13.62 4.42
N SER A 31 -8.20 14.79 4.04
CA SER A 31 -8.93 15.85 3.35
C SER A 31 -8.07 16.42 2.23
N LYS A 32 -8.71 16.93 1.17
CA LYS A 32 -8.03 17.72 0.13
C LYS A 32 -7.65 19.11 0.61
N ASP A 33 -8.35 19.61 1.63
CA ASP A 33 -8.02 20.86 2.30
C ASP A 33 -6.84 20.62 3.24
N ALA A 34 -5.74 21.37 3.05
CA ALA A 34 -4.49 21.18 3.75
C ALA A 34 -4.62 21.38 5.27
N ASP A 35 -5.36 22.41 5.70
CA ASP A 35 -5.53 22.74 7.12
C ASP A 35 -6.36 21.66 7.82
N ILE A 36 -7.44 21.22 7.17
CA ILE A 36 -8.26 20.11 7.68
C ILE A 36 -7.44 18.83 7.70
N ASN A 37 -6.65 18.55 6.66
CA ASN A 37 -5.82 17.36 6.59
C ASN A 37 -4.83 17.32 7.75
N GLU A 38 -4.14 18.42 8.03
CA GLU A 38 -3.20 18.50 9.16
C GLU A 38 -3.88 18.29 10.51
N ALA A 39 -5.08 18.85 10.71
CA ALA A 39 -5.88 18.61 11.91
C ALA A 39 -6.27 17.12 12.05
N LEU A 40 -6.67 16.46 10.96
CA LEU A 40 -6.97 15.03 10.94
C LEU A 40 -5.72 14.19 11.26
N LYS A 41 -4.54 14.56 10.74
CA LYS A 41 -3.26 13.90 11.08
C LYS A 41 -2.94 14.02 12.56
N ARG A 42 -3.08 15.21 13.14
CA ARG A 42 -2.91 15.43 14.60
C ARG A 42 -3.91 14.63 15.42
N GLN A 43 -5.16 14.58 14.98
CA GLN A 43 -6.19 13.77 15.64
C GLN A 43 -5.84 12.28 15.59
N TRP A 44 -5.40 11.75 14.44
CA TRP A 44 -4.95 10.37 14.33
C TRP A 44 -3.84 10.04 15.32
N MET A 45 -2.81 10.89 15.38
CA MET A 45 -1.67 10.71 16.29
C MET A 45 -2.03 10.84 17.77
N SER A 46 -3.17 11.48 18.10
CA SER A 46 -3.67 11.53 19.48
C SER A 46 -4.23 10.20 19.98
N PHE A 47 -4.56 9.26 19.09
CA PHE A 47 -5.02 7.94 19.48
C PHE A 47 -3.88 7.08 20.03
N ALA A 48 -4.21 6.27 21.04
CA ALA A 48 -3.26 5.32 21.63
C ALA A 48 -2.68 4.38 20.56
N ALA A 49 -1.37 4.09 20.66
CA ALA A 49 -0.66 3.24 19.69
C ALA A 49 -1.34 1.88 19.48
N GLN A 50 -1.88 1.27 20.54
CA GLN A 50 -2.61 -0.01 20.43
C GLN A 50 -3.84 0.09 19.53
N PHE A 51 -4.58 1.21 19.59
CA PHE A 51 -5.75 1.45 18.75
C PHE A 51 -5.34 1.67 17.29
N ARG A 52 -4.29 2.46 17.05
CA ARG A 52 -3.72 2.65 15.71
C ARG A 52 -3.25 1.31 15.13
N SER A 53 -2.51 0.51 15.89
CA SER A 53 -2.08 -0.83 15.48
C SER A 53 -3.24 -1.77 15.14
N TYR A 54 -4.32 -1.76 15.94
CA TYR A 54 -5.51 -2.53 15.61
C TYR A 54 -6.11 -2.12 14.25
N ILE A 55 -6.20 -0.82 13.96
CA ILE A 55 -6.69 -0.36 12.65
C ILE A 55 -5.75 -0.77 11.53
N LYS A 56 -4.43 -0.55 11.69
CA LYS A 56 -3.37 -0.94 10.75
C LYS A 56 -3.46 -2.43 10.37
N GLU A 57 -3.62 -3.30 11.37
CA GLU A 57 -3.78 -4.75 11.14
C GLU A 57 -5.06 -5.08 10.36
N ASN A 58 -6.19 -4.41 10.65
CA ASN A 58 -7.44 -4.67 9.95
C ASN A 58 -7.43 -4.19 8.50
N ILE A 59 -6.87 -3.01 8.22
CA ILE A 59 -6.80 -2.49 6.84
C ILE A 59 -5.81 -3.30 6.00
N LEU A 60 -4.69 -3.76 6.58
CA LEU A 60 -3.79 -4.69 5.90
C LEU A 60 -4.45 -6.05 5.66
N GLY A 61 -5.16 -6.58 6.65
CA GLY A 61 -5.89 -7.84 6.52
C GLY A 61 -7.04 -7.80 5.51
N ALA A 62 -7.50 -6.60 5.12
CA ALA A 62 -8.50 -6.42 4.09
C ALA A 62 -7.92 -6.46 2.66
N LEU A 63 -6.62 -6.26 2.48
CA LEU A 63 -5.98 -6.35 1.16
C LEU A 63 -6.21 -7.75 0.55
N GLY A 64 -6.56 -7.78 -0.74
CA GLY A 64 -6.85 -9.02 -1.46
C GLY A 64 -8.16 -9.73 -1.12
N THR A 65 -8.95 -9.19 -0.17
CA THR A 65 -10.29 -9.72 0.16
C THR A 65 -11.42 -8.95 -0.52
N GLU A 66 -11.09 -7.90 -1.27
CA GLU A 66 -12.03 -7.11 -2.08
C GLU A 66 -12.10 -7.67 -3.50
N ASN A 67 -13.31 -7.76 -4.06
CA ASN A 67 -13.53 -8.21 -5.45
C ASN A 67 -13.52 -7.06 -6.47
N ARG A 68 -13.25 -5.83 -6.01
CA ARG A 68 -13.30 -4.61 -6.82
C ARG A 68 -11.89 -4.04 -6.99
N SER A 69 -11.60 -3.61 -8.22
CA SER A 69 -10.42 -2.81 -8.57
C SER A 69 -10.90 -1.41 -8.99
N PRO A 70 -10.31 -0.30 -8.49
CA PRO A 70 -9.19 -0.26 -7.55
C PRO A 70 -9.59 -0.65 -6.12
N SER A 71 -8.64 -1.19 -5.36
CA SER A 71 -8.85 -1.59 -3.96
C SER A 71 -9.08 -0.36 -3.06
N THR A 72 -10.12 -0.40 -2.24
CA THR A 72 -10.40 0.65 -1.25
C THR A 72 -9.48 0.50 -0.04
N ALA A 73 -9.18 -0.74 0.35
CA ALA A 73 -8.24 -1.03 1.42
C ALA A 73 -6.84 -0.47 1.10
N ALA A 74 -6.39 -0.59 -0.15
CA ALA A 74 -5.12 -0.02 -0.61
C ALA A 74 -5.05 1.51 -0.41
N GLN A 75 -6.13 2.24 -0.67
CA GLN A 75 -6.19 3.69 -0.40
C GLN A 75 -6.13 3.98 1.10
N CYS A 76 -6.87 3.24 1.92
CA CYS A 76 -6.83 3.43 3.38
C CYS A 76 -5.42 3.17 3.95
N VAL A 77 -4.71 2.16 3.44
CA VAL A 77 -3.32 1.89 3.79
C VAL A 77 -2.45 3.10 3.48
N ALA A 78 -2.57 3.68 2.27
CA ALA A 78 -1.76 4.82 1.88
C ALA A 78 -2.02 6.07 2.73
N TYR A 79 -3.28 6.39 3.02
CA TYR A 79 -3.60 7.55 3.86
C TYR A 79 -3.08 7.41 5.29
N VAL A 80 -3.19 6.22 5.90
CA VAL A 80 -2.62 5.97 7.22
C VAL A 80 -1.10 6.05 7.17
N ALA A 81 -0.48 5.45 6.15
CA ALA A 81 0.97 5.44 5.98
C ALA A 81 1.55 6.85 5.77
N ALA A 82 0.82 7.75 5.09
CA ALA A 82 1.20 9.16 4.93
C ALA A 82 1.26 9.94 6.26
N ILE A 83 0.74 9.36 7.33
CA ILE A 83 0.85 9.88 8.70
C ILE A 83 1.91 9.09 9.47
N GLU A 84 1.86 7.75 9.40
CA GLU A 84 2.67 6.89 10.25
C GLU A 84 4.13 6.75 9.79
N LEU A 85 4.40 6.69 8.49
CA LEU A 85 5.76 6.48 7.97
C LEU A 85 6.70 7.66 8.27
N PRO A 86 6.30 8.94 8.07
CA PRO A 86 7.13 10.07 8.47
C PRO A 86 7.45 10.11 9.98
N ASN A 87 6.58 9.51 10.81
CA ASN A 87 6.76 9.41 12.26
C ASN A 87 7.46 8.10 12.69
N ASN A 88 7.86 7.24 11.75
CA ASN A 88 8.45 5.92 12.01
C ASN A 88 7.57 4.98 12.88
N GLU A 89 6.25 5.12 12.77
CA GLU A 89 5.26 4.38 13.57
C GLU A 89 4.69 3.16 12.82
N TRP A 90 5.11 2.94 11.58
CA TRP A 90 4.72 1.76 10.78
C TRP A 90 5.85 1.19 9.89
N PRO A 91 7.04 0.90 10.47
CA PRO A 91 8.23 0.52 9.70
C PRO A 91 8.09 -0.77 8.89
N GLU A 92 7.22 -1.69 9.31
CA GLU A 92 7.02 -3.00 8.70
C GLU A 92 6.11 -2.98 7.46
N LEU A 93 5.46 -1.85 7.15
CA LEU A 93 4.47 -1.75 6.09
C LEU A 93 5.04 -2.11 4.71
N ILE A 94 6.13 -1.46 4.30
CA ILE A 94 6.70 -1.65 2.98
C ILE A 94 7.16 -3.09 2.79
N ASP A 95 7.84 -3.66 3.79
CA ASP A 95 8.35 -5.02 3.74
C ASP A 95 7.18 -6.03 3.63
N THR A 96 6.05 -5.75 4.29
CA THR A 96 4.82 -6.54 4.17
C THR A 96 4.22 -6.48 2.77
N LEU A 97 4.09 -5.29 2.19
CA LEU A 97 3.54 -5.12 0.82
C LEU A 97 4.44 -5.78 -0.22
N VAL A 98 5.76 -5.63 -0.08
CA VAL A 98 6.75 -6.27 -0.97
C VAL A 98 6.65 -7.79 -0.88
N LYS A 99 6.55 -8.34 0.33
CA LYS A 99 6.34 -9.77 0.54
C LYS A 99 5.07 -10.26 -0.14
N ASN A 100 3.95 -9.54 0.01
CA ASN A 100 2.68 -9.92 -0.61
C ASN A 100 2.79 -10.06 -2.13
N VAL A 101 3.57 -9.19 -2.79
CA VAL A 101 3.76 -9.23 -4.25
C VAL A 101 4.65 -10.39 -4.69
N ILE A 102 5.78 -10.58 -4.00
CA ILE A 102 6.83 -11.53 -4.41
C ILE A 102 6.48 -12.98 -4.03
N ASP A 103 5.74 -13.18 -2.95
CA ASP A 103 5.38 -14.52 -2.48
C ASP A 103 4.49 -15.24 -3.52
N SER A 104 4.95 -16.42 -3.95
CA SER A 104 4.24 -17.25 -4.93
C SER A 104 2.94 -17.83 -4.39
N SER A 105 2.78 -17.89 -3.06
CA SER A 105 1.55 -18.35 -2.41
C SER A 105 0.47 -17.27 -2.30
N SER A 106 0.80 -15.99 -2.55
CA SER A 106 -0.16 -14.89 -2.53
C SER A 106 -1.18 -15.01 -3.66
N SER A 107 -2.45 -14.75 -3.34
CA SER A 107 -3.51 -14.67 -4.35
C SER A 107 -3.30 -13.51 -5.32
N HIS A 108 -3.85 -13.62 -6.53
CA HIS A 108 -3.78 -12.54 -7.51
C HIS A 108 -4.36 -11.23 -6.99
N GLN A 109 -5.47 -11.29 -6.24
CA GLN A 109 -6.12 -10.13 -5.64
C GLN A 109 -5.22 -9.47 -4.59
N LEU A 110 -4.50 -10.25 -3.78
CA LEU A 110 -3.60 -9.72 -2.78
C LEU A 110 -2.39 -9.02 -3.43
N LYS A 111 -1.84 -9.61 -4.49
CA LYS A 111 -0.75 -9.01 -5.28
C LYS A 111 -1.19 -7.70 -5.91
N GLU A 112 -2.32 -7.69 -6.62
CA GLU A 112 -2.88 -6.50 -7.25
C GLU A 112 -3.16 -5.39 -6.22
N ALA A 113 -3.86 -5.70 -5.12
CA ALA A 113 -4.16 -4.72 -4.07
C ALA A 113 -2.90 -4.19 -3.37
N SER A 114 -1.84 -5.01 -3.23
CA SER A 114 -0.58 -4.57 -2.64
C SER A 114 0.20 -3.65 -3.59
N LEU A 115 0.17 -3.91 -4.90
CA LEU A 115 0.74 -3.02 -5.93
C LEU A 115 -0.01 -1.69 -6.01
N ASP A 116 -1.34 -1.72 -5.96
CA ASP A 116 -2.17 -0.51 -5.85
C ASP A 116 -1.78 0.30 -4.62
N ALA A 117 -1.62 -0.35 -3.46
CA ALA A 117 -1.21 0.30 -2.22
C ALA A 117 0.17 0.96 -2.38
N ILE A 118 1.15 0.24 -2.96
CA ILE A 118 2.47 0.81 -3.28
C ILE A 118 2.34 2.04 -4.18
N GLY A 119 1.53 1.99 -5.24
CA GLY A 119 1.32 3.14 -6.13
C GLY A 119 0.70 4.34 -5.40
N TYR A 120 -0.30 4.11 -4.53
CA TYR A 120 -0.85 5.19 -3.70
C TYR A 120 0.20 5.75 -2.72
N LEU A 121 1.03 4.92 -2.10
CA LEU A 121 2.12 5.39 -1.23
C LEU A 121 3.06 6.33 -1.98
N CYS A 122 3.42 5.96 -3.21
CA CYS A 122 4.30 6.78 -4.06
C CYS A 122 3.71 8.15 -4.39
N ARG A 123 2.38 8.30 -4.38
CA ARG A 123 1.68 9.58 -4.64
C ARG A 123 1.43 10.40 -3.39
N GLU A 124 1.12 9.75 -2.28
CA GLU A 124 0.64 10.43 -1.06
C GLU A 124 1.76 10.76 -0.06
N ILE A 125 2.95 10.18 -0.24
CA ILE A 125 4.07 10.30 0.71
C ILE A 125 5.26 10.98 0.03
N ASP A 126 5.91 11.86 0.79
CA ASP A 126 7.13 12.53 0.35
C ASP A 126 8.21 11.53 -0.10
N ALA A 127 8.82 11.83 -1.24
CA ALA A 127 9.91 11.08 -1.84
C ALA A 127 11.04 10.76 -0.86
N GLU A 128 11.39 11.69 0.02
CA GLU A 128 12.49 11.52 0.99
C GLU A 128 12.20 10.41 2.00
N VAL A 129 10.93 10.27 2.42
CA VAL A 129 10.50 9.23 3.37
C VAL A 129 10.58 7.85 2.73
N LEU A 130 10.22 7.74 1.44
CA LEU A 130 10.24 6.46 0.71
C LEU A 130 11.62 6.10 0.15
N ALA A 131 12.52 7.05 -0.04
CA ALA A 131 13.84 6.84 -0.63
C ALA A 131 14.64 5.73 0.08
N VAL A 132 14.54 5.64 1.41
CA VAL A 132 15.21 4.61 2.23
C VAL A 132 14.77 3.19 1.87
N LYS A 133 13.52 3.03 1.42
CA LYS A 133 12.92 1.74 1.03
C LYS A 133 12.76 1.58 -0.49
N SER A 134 13.33 2.50 -1.29
CA SER A 134 13.20 2.53 -2.75
C SER A 134 13.57 1.21 -3.44
N ASN A 135 14.67 0.57 -3.04
CA ASN A 135 15.08 -0.73 -3.55
C ASN A 135 14.04 -1.84 -3.34
N ALA A 136 13.43 -1.90 -2.15
CA ALA A 136 12.41 -2.89 -1.83
C ALA A 136 11.14 -2.65 -2.65
N ILE A 137 10.72 -1.39 -2.76
CA ILE A 137 9.59 -0.96 -3.59
C ILE A 137 9.82 -1.35 -5.05
N LEU A 138 10.96 -0.96 -5.64
CA LEU A 138 11.31 -1.29 -7.02
C LEU A 138 11.36 -2.80 -7.27
N THR A 139 11.86 -3.57 -6.31
CA THR A 139 11.89 -5.04 -6.42
C THR A 139 10.48 -5.61 -6.59
N ALA A 140 9.51 -5.13 -5.81
CA ALA A 140 8.11 -5.55 -5.94
C ALA A 140 7.50 -5.11 -7.28
N LEU A 141 7.75 -3.87 -7.71
CA LEU A 141 7.22 -3.33 -8.96
C LEU A 141 7.77 -4.09 -10.18
N VAL A 142 9.09 -4.27 -10.25
CA VAL A 142 9.73 -5.05 -11.31
C VAL A 142 9.23 -6.48 -11.31
N ASN A 143 9.09 -7.12 -10.14
CA ASN A 143 8.54 -8.47 -10.03
C ASN A 143 7.11 -8.56 -10.59
N GLY A 144 6.26 -7.58 -10.29
CA GLY A 144 4.89 -7.53 -10.78
C GLY A 144 4.75 -7.25 -12.28
N MET A 145 5.76 -6.66 -12.93
CA MET A 145 5.76 -6.36 -14.37
C MET A 145 6.38 -7.46 -15.24
N ARG A 146 7.04 -8.46 -14.64
CA ARG A 146 7.76 -9.50 -15.37
C ARG A 146 6.90 -10.19 -16.44
N ALA A 147 7.55 -10.60 -17.53
CA ALA A 147 6.89 -11.29 -18.64
C ALA A 147 6.19 -12.58 -18.18
N GLU A 148 6.75 -13.24 -17.16
CA GLU A 148 6.24 -14.47 -16.55
C GLU A 148 4.98 -14.25 -15.71
N GLU A 149 4.61 -13.02 -15.33
CA GLU A 149 3.36 -12.76 -14.61
C GLU A 149 2.17 -12.86 -15.61
N PRO A 150 1.34 -13.91 -15.51
CA PRO A 150 0.27 -14.14 -16.47
C PRO A 150 -0.89 -13.14 -16.30
N ASN A 151 -1.05 -12.55 -15.12
CA ASN A 151 -2.17 -11.68 -14.82
C ASN A 151 -1.90 -10.24 -15.31
N LYS A 152 -2.63 -9.84 -16.36
CA LYS A 152 -2.53 -8.50 -16.95
C LYS A 152 -2.89 -7.38 -15.96
N SER A 153 -3.79 -7.60 -15.00
CA SER A 153 -4.16 -6.60 -14.00
C SER A 153 -3.01 -6.34 -13.04
N ILE A 154 -2.29 -7.38 -12.62
CA ILE A 154 -1.09 -7.27 -11.78
C ILE A 154 -0.01 -6.47 -12.52
N ARG A 155 0.28 -6.82 -13.78
CA ARG A 155 1.26 -6.08 -14.60
C ARG A 155 0.88 -4.61 -14.78
N LEU A 156 -0.41 -4.34 -15.01
CA LEU A 156 -0.91 -2.97 -15.16
C LEU A 156 -0.79 -2.18 -13.84
N ALA A 157 -1.15 -2.77 -12.70
CA ALA A 157 -1.01 -2.14 -11.40
C ALA A 157 0.47 -1.84 -11.09
N ALA A 158 1.37 -2.78 -11.36
CA ALA A 158 2.80 -2.60 -11.19
C ALA A 158 3.37 -1.49 -12.10
N ALA A 159 2.98 -1.45 -13.38
CA ALA A 159 3.40 -0.41 -14.31
C ALA A 159 2.92 0.99 -13.91
N LYS A 160 1.66 1.10 -13.45
CA LYS A 160 1.12 2.37 -12.90
C LYS A 160 1.91 2.80 -11.67
N ALA A 161 2.12 1.89 -10.73
CA ALA A 161 2.87 2.19 -9.51
C ALA A 161 4.35 2.52 -9.81
N LEU A 162 4.96 1.93 -10.84
CA LEU A 162 6.30 2.33 -11.30
C LEU A 162 6.32 3.78 -11.76
N SER A 163 5.34 4.19 -12.58
CA SER A 163 5.22 5.58 -13.03
C SER A 163 5.12 6.56 -11.84
N ASP A 164 4.36 6.19 -10.81
CA ASP A 164 4.21 7.00 -9.59
C ASP A 164 5.50 7.02 -8.75
N SER A 165 6.37 6.01 -8.86
CA SER A 165 7.59 5.89 -8.07
C SER A 165 8.83 6.62 -8.63
N LEU A 166 8.73 7.18 -9.84
CA LEU A 166 9.89 7.74 -10.56
C LEU A 166 10.54 8.92 -9.84
N GLU A 167 9.77 9.66 -9.03
CA GLU A 167 10.27 10.86 -8.34
C GLU A 167 11.36 10.55 -7.30
N PHE A 168 11.20 9.46 -6.54
CA PHE A 168 12.16 9.07 -5.48
C PHE A 168 13.13 7.95 -5.89
N THR A 169 12.95 7.36 -7.07
CA THR A 169 13.81 6.27 -7.56
C THR A 169 14.97 6.77 -8.43
N LYS A 170 15.13 8.09 -8.63
CA LYS A 170 16.20 8.69 -9.44
C LYS A 170 17.60 8.14 -9.13
N ALA A 171 17.96 8.05 -7.85
CA ALA A 171 19.27 7.51 -7.42
C ALA A 171 19.47 6.03 -7.80
N ASN A 172 18.39 5.28 -7.98
CA ASN A 172 18.44 3.88 -8.44
C ASN A 172 18.68 3.81 -9.96
N PHE A 173 18.17 4.78 -10.74
CA PHE A 173 18.45 4.87 -12.18
C PHE A 173 19.87 5.38 -12.50
N ASP A 174 20.47 6.13 -11.58
CA ASP A 174 21.86 6.57 -11.72
C ASP A 174 22.86 5.42 -11.54
N LYS A 175 22.49 4.38 -10.79
CA LYS A 175 23.31 3.18 -10.61
C LYS A 175 23.05 2.17 -11.73
N GLU A 176 24.09 1.85 -12.49
CA GLU A 176 23.99 1.03 -13.70
C GLU A 176 23.35 -0.35 -13.49
N ASN A 177 23.68 -1.04 -12.40
CA ASN A 177 23.12 -2.37 -12.09
C ASN A 177 21.63 -2.29 -11.74
N GLU A 178 21.23 -1.32 -10.91
CA GLU A 178 19.83 -1.11 -10.52
C GLU A 178 19.00 -0.65 -11.74
N ARG A 179 19.53 0.27 -12.55
CA ARG A 179 18.95 0.68 -13.84
C ARG A 179 18.73 -0.50 -14.78
N HIS A 180 19.74 -1.35 -15.01
CA HIS A 180 19.59 -2.50 -15.89
C HIS A 180 18.49 -3.45 -15.39
N TYR A 181 18.42 -3.71 -14.08
CA TYR A 181 17.37 -4.53 -13.50
C TYR A 181 15.96 -3.94 -13.72
N ILE A 182 15.81 -2.61 -13.58
CA ILE A 182 14.52 -1.93 -13.81
C ILE A 182 14.17 -1.87 -15.30
N MET A 183 15.15 -1.84 -16.20
CA MET A 183 14.92 -1.76 -17.66
C MET A 183 14.80 -3.15 -18.34
N GLN A 184 14.92 -4.24 -17.60
CA GLN A 184 14.81 -5.61 -18.11
C GLN A 184 13.36 -6.16 -18.13
N VAL A 185 12.38 -5.36 -17.72
CA VAL A 185 10.94 -5.70 -17.74
C VAL A 185 10.29 -5.47 -19.10
#